data_AF-A0A924YP34-F1
#
_entry.id   AF-A0A924YP34-F1
#
_cell.length_a   1.000
_cell.length_b   1.000
_cell.length_c   1.000
_cell.angle_alpha   90.00
_cell.angle_beta   90.00
_cell.angle_gamma   90.00
#
_symmetry.space_group_name_H-M   'P 1'
#
loop_
_entity.id
_entity.type
_entity.pdbx_description
1 polymer ?
#
loop_
_entity_poly.entity_id
_entity_poly.type
_entity_poly.pdbx_seq_one_letter_code
_entity_poly.pdbx_strand_id
1 'polypeptide(L)'
;MPARTVCFGSPCRTAALSALLWLATAPLAFAQNASGTAEARPSDVAGDVEDGGLRTGLIQAREDLPELHIVKELYTDGDEQKFRKDKDGDKAFLEALKSSALTDNEKKIIDNGAKYWVYRFTMKKYYEEETPKKADKLAPVKKGEPPRERLHDLRKRLLDVVRNNAKITPVAREYFLRQVTEHSAELLDNNLVVRQNILLLLGQLPLDNGIIGKGIEPAPYVPAYTVLLKVIKDEKQHEVLKITALTGLLRICRLGLASADPANDKKRAEIAMALVPELAKKNTHWWYQFRLAECLGAAGVTFDPANKNNPIVLQTLAEVVADKGRHLQARCEAARAIGRLPLDSTLNMTPVLFEIVKLGNDMVQAYNANPKKDSWANYFITLYLAFKAETSNSLVAGGKR
;
A
#
# COMPACT_ATOMS: atom_id res chain seq x y z
N MET A 1 7.30 -59.52 30.70
CA MET A 1 7.91 -58.92 29.50
C MET A 1 8.61 -57.64 29.92
N PRO A 2 9.94 -57.55 29.86
CA PRO A 2 10.68 -56.44 30.44
C PRO A 2 10.96 -55.30 29.46
N ALA A 3 11.14 -54.13 30.06
CA ALA A 3 11.45 -52.85 29.47
C ALA A 3 12.74 -52.84 28.63
N ARG A 4 12.75 -52.02 27.57
CA ARG A 4 13.97 -51.61 26.85
C ARG A 4 14.20 -50.11 27.04
N THR A 5 15.22 -49.83 27.82
CA THR A 5 16.00 -48.60 27.87
C THR A 5 16.90 -48.52 26.63
N VAL A 6 16.91 -47.39 25.91
CA VAL A 6 17.98 -47.07 24.95
C VAL A 6 18.41 -45.62 25.17
N CYS A 7 19.71 -45.47 25.35
CA CYS A 7 20.44 -44.24 25.67
C CYS A 7 20.52 -43.30 24.45
N PHE A 8 20.30 -42.00 24.67
CA PHE A 8 20.69 -40.95 23.74
C PHE A 8 22.07 -40.42 24.12
N GLY A 9 23.07 -40.74 23.30
CA GLY A 9 24.37 -40.09 23.29
C GLY A 9 24.40 -38.92 22.31
N SER A 10 24.68 -37.72 22.81
CA SER A 10 25.30 -36.61 22.08
C SER A 10 26.75 -36.46 22.61
N PRO A 11 27.64 -35.63 22.04
CA PRO A 11 27.64 -34.89 20.77
C PRO A 11 28.94 -35.13 19.95
N CYS A 12 29.00 -34.67 18.70
CA CYS A 12 30.30 -34.34 18.11
C CYS A 12 30.22 -33.02 17.34
N ARG A 13 30.94 -32.03 17.86
CA ARG A 13 31.23 -30.73 17.25
C ARG A 13 32.50 -30.85 16.43
N THR A 14 32.52 -30.29 15.23
CA THR A 14 33.70 -29.74 14.53
C THR A 14 33.16 -28.87 13.38
N ALA A 15 33.15 -27.54 13.57
CA ALA A 15 34.09 -26.57 12.98
C ALA A 15 33.81 -26.36 11.47
N ALA A 16 33.09 -25.32 11.04
CA ALA A 16 33.43 -23.88 11.01
C ALA A 16 34.61 -23.55 10.05
N LEU A 17 34.39 -22.51 9.23
CA LEU A 17 35.26 -21.87 8.21
C LEU A 17 35.11 -22.36 6.77
N SER A 18 34.36 -21.59 5.96
CA SER A 18 34.76 -21.12 4.61
C SER A 18 33.58 -20.41 3.91
N ALA A 19 33.36 -19.13 4.20
CA ALA A 19 32.47 -18.27 3.41
C ALA A 19 32.80 -16.80 3.67
N LEU A 20 33.98 -16.35 3.22
CA LEU A 20 34.38 -14.94 3.21
C LEU A 20 35.65 -14.79 2.36
N LEU A 21 35.53 -14.81 1.02
CA LEU A 21 36.51 -14.21 0.12
C LEU A 21 36.03 -14.21 -1.35
N TRP A 22 35.10 -13.31 -1.73
CA TRP A 22 34.87 -12.96 -3.15
C TRP A 22 34.38 -11.50 -3.25
N LEU A 23 35.17 -10.57 -2.70
CA LEU A 23 35.00 -9.13 -2.89
C LEU A 23 36.37 -8.44 -2.80
N ALA A 24 37.22 -8.68 -3.80
CA ALA A 24 38.35 -7.82 -4.15
C ALA A 24 38.93 -8.28 -5.48
N THR A 25 38.76 -7.44 -6.51
CA THR A 25 39.60 -7.24 -7.73
C THR A 25 38.72 -7.01 -8.97
N ALA A 26 38.41 -5.75 -9.25
CA ALA A 26 38.14 -5.30 -10.60
C ALA A 26 39.20 -4.23 -10.92
N PRO A 27 40.19 -4.49 -11.80
CA PRO A 27 41.06 -3.46 -12.28
C PRO A 27 40.37 -2.65 -13.38
N LEU A 28 40.76 -1.39 -13.43
CA LEU A 28 40.51 -0.41 -14.48
C LEU A 28 40.82 -0.93 -15.90
N ALA A 29 40.24 -0.19 -16.85
CA ALA A 29 40.60 -0.07 -18.27
C ALA A 29 39.74 -0.87 -19.25
N PHE A 30 38.72 -0.21 -19.80
CA PHE A 30 38.56 -0.10 -21.25
C PHE A 30 37.86 1.23 -21.58
N ALA A 31 38.67 2.21 -21.95
CA ALA A 31 38.26 3.34 -22.75
C ALA A 31 38.75 3.07 -24.17
N GLN A 32 37.84 2.96 -25.14
CA GLN A 32 38.06 3.41 -26.52
C GLN A 32 36.75 3.42 -27.32
N ASN A 33 36.38 4.64 -27.72
CA ASN A 33 35.72 5.06 -28.95
C ASN A 33 34.59 4.21 -29.55
N ALA A 34 33.35 4.70 -29.39
CA ALA A 34 32.33 4.59 -30.42
C ALA A 34 31.85 6.01 -30.77
N SER A 35 32.33 6.51 -31.90
CA SER A 35 31.82 7.69 -32.58
C SER A 35 30.51 7.36 -33.29
N GLY A 36 29.50 8.21 -33.09
CA GLY A 36 28.51 8.53 -34.12
C GLY A 36 27.35 7.55 -34.33
N THR A 37 26.30 7.70 -33.52
CA THR A 37 24.92 7.83 -34.03
C THR A 37 24.15 8.75 -33.08
N ALA A 38 23.53 9.78 -33.65
CA ALA A 38 22.73 10.74 -32.93
C ALA A 38 21.38 10.10 -32.53
N GLU A 39 21.30 9.62 -31.29
CA GLU A 39 20.00 9.34 -30.64
C GLU A 39 19.64 10.52 -29.74
N ALA A 40 18.40 10.99 -29.92
CA ALA A 40 17.83 12.14 -29.23
C ALA A 40 17.96 11.99 -27.70
N ARG A 41 18.64 12.95 -27.07
CA ARG A 41 18.76 13.04 -25.62
C ARG A 41 17.39 13.36 -25.02
N PRO A 42 16.98 12.73 -23.91
CA PRO A 42 15.84 13.18 -23.12
C PRO A 42 16.23 14.42 -22.26
N SER A 43 16.87 15.41 -22.88
CA SER A 43 17.15 16.72 -22.30
C SER A 43 16.16 17.81 -22.75
N ASP A 44 15.26 17.49 -23.68
CA ASP A 44 14.29 18.48 -24.20
C ASP A 44 13.05 18.68 -23.30
N VAL A 45 13.09 18.25 -22.03
CA VAL A 45 12.01 18.50 -21.04
C VAL A 45 12.53 19.12 -19.73
N ALA A 46 13.82 19.47 -19.63
CA ALA A 46 14.33 20.20 -18.46
C ALA A 46 15.24 21.32 -18.93
N GLY A 47 14.67 22.52 -19.07
CA GLY A 47 15.44 23.73 -19.30
C GLY A 47 16.43 23.95 -18.16
N ASP A 48 17.69 24.13 -18.54
CA ASP A 48 18.76 24.58 -17.66
C ASP A 48 18.35 25.89 -16.97
N VAL A 49 18.46 25.92 -15.63
CA VAL A 49 18.35 27.14 -14.84
C VAL A 49 19.75 27.52 -14.40
N GLU A 50 20.31 28.50 -15.09
CA GLU A 50 21.48 29.24 -14.63
C GLU A 50 21.21 29.88 -13.26
N ASP A 51 22.27 29.84 -12.44
CA ASP A 51 22.34 30.28 -11.06
C ASP A 51 22.06 31.80 -10.95
N GLY A 52 20.84 32.16 -10.59
CA GLY A 52 20.39 33.55 -10.58
C GLY A 52 19.06 33.76 -9.88
N GLY A 53 19.02 33.52 -8.56
CA GLY A 53 17.84 33.76 -7.72
C GLY A 53 16.66 32.82 -7.97
N LEU A 54 15.91 32.49 -6.92
CA LEU A 54 14.66 31.72 -7.04
C LEU A 54 13.70 32.49 -7.96
N ARG A 55 13.56 32.04 -9.22
CA ARG A 55 12.56 32.56 -10.15
C ARG A 55 11.20 32.48 -9.47
N THR A 56 10.60 33.64 -9.21
CA THR A 56 9.28 33.84 -8.60
C THR A 56 8.11 33.22 -9.39
N GLY A 57 8.40 32.50 -10.49
CA GLY A 57 7.44 31.72 -11.29
C GLY A 57 7.58 30.19 -11.17
N LEU A 58 8.41 29.65 -10.28
CA LEU A 58 8.62 28.19 -10.13
C LEU A 58 7.52 27.46 -9.34
N ILE A 59 6.59 28.19 -8.74
CA ILE A 59 5.36 27.60 -8.20
C ILE A 59 4.37 27.62 -9.35
N GLN A 60 4.35 26.55 -10.16
CA GLN A 60 3.20 26.31 -11.03
C GLN A 60 1.95 26.45 -10.17
N ALA A 61 1.00 27.28 -10.61
CA ALA A 61 -0.26 27.43 -9.92
C ALA A 61 -0.85 26.03 -9.74
N ARG A 62 -1.01 25.60 -8.48
CA ARG A 62 -1.55 24.28 -8.17
C ARG A 62 -2.89 24.18 -8.88
N GLU A 63 -3.01 23.21 -9.79
CA GLU A 63 -4.26 22.97 -10.50
C GLU A 63 -5.36 22.72 -9.47
N ASP A 64 -6.42 23.51 -9.57
CA ASP A 64 -7.53 23.45 -8.64
C ASP A 64 -8.42 22.27 -9.03
N LEU A 65 -8.25 21.17 -8.31
CA LEU A 65 -8.96 19.93 -8.58
C LEU A 65 -10.45 20.10 -8.21
N PRO A 66 -11.41 19.91 -9.14
CA PRO A 66 -12.84 20.04 -8.85
C PRO A 66 -13.31 19.19 -7.66
N GLU A 67 -12.66 18.06 -7.42
CA GLU A 67 -12.95 17.13 -6.32
C GLU A 67 -12.64 17.70 -4.94
N LEU A 68 -11.83 18.77 -4.85
CA LEU A 68 -11.59 19.51 -3.61
C LEU A 68 -12.76 20.41 -3.21
N HIS A 69 -13.69 20.68 -4.14
CA HIS A 69 -14.85 21.55 -3.89
C HIS A 69 -16.15 20.76 -3.65
N ILE A 70 -16.10 19.44 -3.75
CA ILE A 70 -17.26 18.58 -3.46
C ILE A 70 -17.55 18.64 -1.96
N VAL A 71 -18.75 19.07 -1.62
CA VAL A 71 -19.29 19.09 -0.27
C VAL A 71 -20.52 18.19 -0.22
N LYS A 72 -20.33 16.99 0.34
CA LYS A 72 -21.42 16.03 0.56
C LYS A 72 -21.44 15.67 2.04
N GLU A 73 -22.15 16.45 2.83
CA GLU A 73 -22.26 16.23 4.27
C GLU A 73 -23.31 15.16 4.56
N LEU A 74 -22.89 14.08 5.22
CA LEU A 74 -23.74 12.95 5.62
C LEU A 74 -24.05 12.96 7.13
N TYR A 75 -23.48 13.92 7.85
CA TYR A 75 -23.62 14.04 9.30
C TYR A 75 -23.58 15.50 9.70
N THR A 76 -24.40 15.91 10.65
CA THR A 76 -24.43 17.29 11.13
C THR A 76 -23.96 17.41 12.58
N ASP A 77 -23.70 18.64 13.03
CA ASP A 77 -23.40 18.91 14.44
C ASP A 77 -24.53 18.47 15.37
N GLY A 78 -25.78 18.57 14.89
CA GLY A 78 -26.96 18.08 15.62
C GLY A 78 -26.94 16.57 15.80
N ASP A 79 -26.61 15.83 14.74
CA ASP A 79 -26.49 14.37 14.78
C ASP A 79 -25.36 13.92 15.72
N GLU A 80 -24.22 14.62 15.69
CA GLU A 80 -23.10 14.33 16.58
C GLU A 80 -23.46 14.56 18.05
N GLN A 81 -24.14 15.67 18.36
CA GLN A 81 -24.60 15.94 19.72
C GLN A 81 -25.67 14.94 20.16
N LYS A 82 -26.57 14.55 19.26
CA LYS A 82 -27.58 13.54 19.52
C LYS A 82 -26.91 12.23 19.89
N PHE A 83 -26.00 11.70 19.07
CA PHE A 83 -25.29 10.46 19.38
C PHE A 83 -24.51 10.52 20.70
N ARG A 84 -23.93 11.66 21.07
CA ARG A 84 -23.22 11.80 22.36
C ARG A 84 -24.15 11.81 23.57
N LYS A 85 -25.39 12.29 23.42
CA LYS A 85 -26.36 12.46 24.52
C LYS A 85 -27.40 11.34 24.58
N ASP A 86 -27.59 10.60 23.49
CA ASP A 86 -28.59 9.55 23.39
C ASP A 86 -28.29 8.39 24.34
N LYS A 87 -29.34 7.74 24.83
CA LYS A 87 -29.24 6.54 25.65
C LYS A 87 -28.60 5.40 24.87
N ASP A 88 -28.86 5.34 23.56
CA ASP A 88 -28.26 4.39 22.61
C ASP A 88 -27.01 4.96 21.92
N GLY A 89 -26.44 6.02 22.50
CA GLY A 89 -25.32 6.77 21.99
C GLY A 89 -23.95 6.18 22.31
N ASP A 90 -22.98 7.06 22.56
CA ASP A 90 -21.57 6.69 22.77
C ASP A 90 -21.37 5.62 23.86
N LYS A 91 -22.01 5.78 25.02
CA LYS A 91 -21.87 4.82 26.12
C LYS A 91 -22.43 3.45 25.76
N ALA A 92 -23.63 3.39 25.16
CA ALA A 92 -24.24 2.13 24.76
C ALA A 92 -23.45 1.46 23.63
N PHE A 93 -22.91 2.23 22.70
CA PHE A 93 -22.01 1.75 21.67
C PHE A 93 -20.75 1.10 22.24
N LEU A 94 -20.08 1.76 23.19
CA LEU A 94 -18.89 1.20 23.82
C LEU A 94 -19.18 -0.05 24.65
N GLU A 95 -20.37 -0.18 25.25
CA GLU A 95 -20.79 -1.41 25.93
C GLU A 95 -21.15 -2.52 24.94
N ALA A 96 -21.86 -2.21 23.84
CA ALA A 96 -22.19 -3.17 22.79
C ALA A 96 -20.93 -3.77 22.14
N LEU A 97 -19.86 -2.98 21.99
CA LEU A 97 -18.56 -3.47 21.50
C LEU A 97 -17.88 -4.49 22.42
N LYS A 98 -18.28 -4.56 23.70
CA LYS A 98 -17.75 -5.53 24.66
C LYS A 98 -18.62 -6.78 24.77
N SER A 99 -19.75 -6.82 24.07
CA SER A 99 -20.72 -7.90 24.18
C SER A 99 -20.23 -9.16 23.49
N SER A 100 -20.35 -10.31 24.18
CA SER A 100 -19.85 -11.62 23.70
C SER A 100 -20.74 -12.23 22.63
N ALA A 101 -22.02 -11.85 22.59
CA ALA A 101 -22.98 -12.25 21.58
C ALA A 101 -23.85 -11.04 21.23
N LEU A 102 -23.93 -10.71 19.94
CA LEU A 102 -24.68 -9.55 19.48
C LEU A 102 -26.17 -9.86 19.31
N THR A 103 -26.99 -9.24 20.15
CA THR A 103 -28.43 -9.08 19.94
C THR A 103 -28.70 -8.13 18.77
N ASP A 104 -29.92 -8.17 18.22
CA ASP A 104 -30.29 -7.26 17.12
C ASP A 104 -30.32 -5.79 17.54
N ASN A 105 -30.54 -5.51 18.83
CA ASN A 105 -30.42 -4.16 19.35
C ASN A 105 -28.97 -3.69 19.39
N GLU A 106 -28.04 -4.51 19.87
CA GLU A 106 -26.61 -4.18 19.88
C GLU A 106 -26.05 -4.00 18.46
N LYS A 107 -26.51 -4.81 17.49
CA LYS A 107 -26.17 -4.61 16.08
C LYS A 107 -26.57 -3.22 15.58
N LYS A 108 -27.79 -2.77 15.88
CA LYS A 108 -28.26 -1.42 15.52
C LYS A 108 -27.44 -0.32 16.20
N ILE A 109 -27.08 -0.51 17.47
CA ILE A 109 -26.23 0.42 18.21
C ILE A 109 -24.84 0.50 17.57
N ILE A 110 -24.25 -0.65 17.19
CA ILE A 110 -22.94 -0.69 16.52
C ILE A 110 -22.98 -0.07 15.12
N ASP A 111 -24.05 -0.32 14.36
CA ASP A 111 -24.29 0.34 13.06
C ASP A 111 -24.37 1.87 13.22
N ASN A 112 -25.17 2.36 14.17
CA ASN A 112 -25.25 3.78 14.49
C ASN A 112 -23.89 4.37 14.92
N GLY A 113 -23.12 3.63 15.71
CA GLY A 113 -21.76 4.01 16.10
C GLY A 113 -20.80 4.05 14.91
N ALA A 114 -20.90 3.11 13.97
CA ALA A 114 -20.11 3.12 12.74
C ALA A 114 -20.46 4.33 11.87
N LYS A 115 -21.74 4.67 11.71
CA LYS A 115 -22.20 5.89 11.03
C LYS A 115 -21.64 7.14 11.71
N TYR A 116 -21.74 7.22 13.05
CA TYR A 116 -21.16 8.33 13.81
C TYR A 116 -19.67 8.51 13.49
N TRP A 117 -18.88 7.44 13.53
CA TRP A 117 -17.44 7.55 13.29
C TRP A 117 -17.08 7.85 11.84
N VAL A 118 -17.75 7.21 10.88
CA VAL A 118 -17.43 7.35 9.45
C VAL A 118 -17.99 8.64 8.87
N TYR A 119 -19.25 8.98 9.13
CA TYR A 119 -19.86 10.15 8.51
C TYR A 119 -19.34 11.47 9.08
N ARG A 120 -18.72 11.47 10.27
CA ARG A 120 -17.98 12.64 10.80
C ARG A 120 -16.90 13.11 9.83
N PHE A 121 -16.29 12.24 9.01
CA PHE A 121 -15.32 12.69 8.01
C PHE A 121 -15.90 13.68 6.99
N THR A 122 -17.23 13.71 6.82
CA THR A 122 -17.91 14.58 5.86
C THR A 122 -18.25 15.96 6.41
N MET A 123 -18.09 16.18 7.73
CA MET A 123 -18.50 17.43 8.37
C MET A 123 -17.52 18.56 8.06
N LYS A 124 -18.07 19.73 7.74
CA LYS A 124 -17.30 20.93 7.33
C LYS A 124 -16.19 21.32 8.28
N LYS A 125 -16.52 21.30 9.57
CA LYS A 125 -15.61 21.71 10.65
C LYS A 125 -14.32 20.89 10.75
N TYR A 126 -14.26 19.71 10.12
CA TYR A 126 -13.08 18.85 10.16
C TYR A 126 -12.21 18.94 8.89
N TYR A 127 -12.71 19.49 7.76
CA TYR A 127 -11.94 19.61 6.51
C TYR A 127 -11.59 21.05 6.11
N GLU A 128 -12.39 22.07 6.45
CA GLU A 128 -12.15 23.48 6.05
C GLU A 128 -10.87 24.10 6.67
N GLU A 129 -10.28 23.47 7.68
CA GLU A 129 -9.04 23.94 8.33
C GLU A 129 -7.75 23.47 7.63
N GLU A 130 -7.83 22.61 6.61
CA GLU A 130 -6.66 22.24 5.80
C GLU A 130 -6.32 23.27 4.72
N THR A 131 -7.26 24.15 4.36
CA THR A 131 -6.99 25.28 3.47
C THR A 131 -6.34 26.43 4.25
N PRO A 132 -5.06 26.77 4.01
CA PRO A 132 -4.47 27.94 4.63
C PRO A 132 -5.20 29.17 4.11
N LYS A 133 -5.97 29.83 4.98
CA LYS A 133 -6.54 31.15 4.67
C LYS A 133 -5.37 32.09 4.38
N LYS A 134 -5.22 32.49 3.12
CA LYS A 134 -4.11 33.32 2.59
C LYS A 134 -3.92 34.68 3.28
N ALA A 135 -4.75 35.07 4.24
CA ALA A 135 -4.71 36.39 4.89
C ALA A 135 -4.69 36.38 6.43
N ASP A 136 -4.93 35.25 7.08
CA ASP A 136 -4.92 35.22 8.54
C ASP A 136 -3.59 34.63 9.01
N LYS A 137 -2.74 35.49 9.61
CA LYS A 137 -1.81 35.03 10.64
C LYS A 137 -2.62 34.08 11.52
N LEU A 138 -2.27 32.79 11.54
CA LEU A 138 -2.90 31.79 12.41
C LEU A 138 -3.14 32.45 13.75
N ALA A 139 -4.40 32.84 14.02
CA ALA A 139 -4.72 33.46 15.29
C ALA A 139 -4.25 32.45 16.34
N PRO A 140 -3.40 32.87 17.31
CA PRO A 140 -2.87 31.94 18.29
C PRO A 140 -4.07 31.22 18.90
N VAL A 141 -4.07 29.89 18.78
CA VAL A 141 -5.11 29.03 19.36
C VAL A 141 -5.33 29.52 20.79
N LYS A 142 -6.54 29.99 21.10
CA LYS A 142 -6.83 30.55 22.42
C LYS A 142 -6.41 29.52 23.46
N LYS A 143 -5.50 29.92 24.34
CA LYS A 143 -4.92 29.06 25.38
C LYS A 143 -6.06 28.49 26.23
N GLY A 144 -6.36 27.20 26.08
CA GLY A 144 -7.46 26.51 26.78
C GLY A 144 -8.58 25.96 25.88
N GLU A 145 -8.63 26.30 24.59
CA GLU A 145 -9.49 25.58 23.65
C GLU A 145 -8.88 24.21 23.32
N PRO A 146 -9.65 23.11 23.39
CA PRO A 146 -9.14 21.81 22.99
C PRO A 146 -8.71 21.88 21.51
N PRO A 147 -7.59 21.21 21.13
CA PRO A 147 -7.14 21.20 19.75
C PRO A 147 -8.28 20.72 18.87
N ARG A 148 -8.60 21.52 17.85
CA ARG A 148 -9.66 21.21 16.89
C ARG A 148 -9.28 19.92 16.17
N GLU A 149 -10.17 18.94 16.26
CA GLU A 149 -9.96 17.61 15.70
C GLU A 149 -9.94 17.71 14.18
N ARG A 150 -8.96 17.11 13.51
CA ARG A 150 -8.86 17.09 12.04
C ARG A 150 -9.21 15.71 11.48
N LEU A 151 -9.35 15.58 10.15
CA LEU A 151 -9.63 14.28 9.51
C LEU A 151 -8.64 13.18 9.89
N HIS A 152 -7.34 13.51 9.98
CA HIS A 152 -6.33 12.54 10.39
C HIS A 152 -6.48 12.11 11.88
N ASP A 153 -6.94 13.02 12.74
CA ASP A 153 -7.24 12.72 14.16
C ASP A 153 -8.46 11.83 14.27
N LEU A 154 -9.52 12.09 13.48
CA LEU A 154 -10.71 11.24 13.40
C LEU A 154 -10.34 9.81 13.00
N ARG A 155 -9.50 9.66 11.97
CA ARG A 155 -8.98 8.34 11.54
C ARG A 155 -8.25 7.66 12.68
N LYS A 156 -7.34 8.37 13.35
CA LYS A 156 -6.59 7.82 14.47
C LYS A 156 -7.51 7.37 15.60
N ARG A 157 -8.48 8.19 15.99
CA ARG A 157 -9.44 7.86 17.06
C ARG A 157 -10.32 6.67 16.70
N LEU A 158 -10.82 6.58 15.48
CA LEU A 158 -11.58 5.41 15.04
C LEU A 158 -10.73 4.14 15.11
N LEU A 159 -9.47 4.18 14.66
CA LEU A 159 -8.55 3.05 14.80
C LEU A 159 -8.29 2.70 16.28
N ASP A 160 -8.20 3.70 17.16
CA ASP A 160 -8.03 3.50 18.60
C ASP A 160 -9.28 2.86 19.23
N VAL A 161 -10.49 3.22 18.80
CA VAL A 161 -11.75 2.56 19.22
C VAL A 161 -11.74 1.09 18.81
N VAL A 162 -11.37 0.79 17.57
CA VAL A 162 -11.25 -0.60 17.09
C VAL A 162 -10.22 -1.39 17.91
N ARG A 163 -9.10 -0.78 18.30
CA ARG A 163 -8.02 -1.46 19.04
C ARG A 163 -8.35 -1.68 20.52
N ASN A 164 -8.92 -0.66 21.16
CA ASN A 164 -9.06 -0.61 22.61
C ASN A 164 -10.40 -1.15 23.10
N ASN A 165 -11.48 -0.90 22.35
CA ASN A 165 -12.84 -1.19 22.81
C ASN A 165 -13.38 -2.50 22.24
N ALA A 166 -13.09 -2.79 20.97
CA ALA A 166 -13.50 -4.05 20.33
C ALA A 166 -12.54 -5.23 20.62
N LYS A 167 -11.66 -5.10 21.62
CA LYS A 167 -10.65 -6.12 21.96
C LYS A 167 -11.26 -7.39 22.57
N ILE A 168 -12.38 -7.25 23.27
CA ILE A 168 -12.89 -8.28 24.18
C ILE A 168 -13.60 -9.39 23.39
N THR A 169 -14.27 -9.05 22.29
CA THR A 169 -15.22 -9.94 21.63
C THR A 169 -15.03 -9.94 20.10
N PRO A 170 -14.53 -11.04 19.50
CA PRO A 170 -14.27 -11.12 18.07
C PRO A 170 -15.50 -10.82 17.19
N VAL A 171 -16.69 -11.27 17.63
CA VAL A 171 -17.95 -11.10 16.88
C VAL A 171 -18.36 -9.63 16.80
N ALA A 172 -18.33 -8.90 17.91
CA ALA A 172 -18.67 -7.48 17.94
C ALA A 172 -17.69 -6.65 17.10
N ARG A 173 -16.41 -7.01 17.19
CA ARG A 173 -15.34 -6.39 16.39
C ARG A 173 -15.55 -6.60 14.90
N GLU A 174 -15.75 -7.83 14.47
CA GLU A 174 -15.94 -8.16 13.06
C GLU A 174 -17.18 -7.48 12.49
N TYR A 175 -18.28 -7.46 13.25
CA TYR A 175 -19.49 -6.74 12.88
C TYR A 175 -19.24 -5.23 12.75
N PHE A 176 -18.55 -4.61 13.72
CA PHE A 176 -18.20 -3.19 13.67
C PHE A 176 -17.32 -2.86 12.47
N LEU A 177 -16.26 -3.65 12.22
CA LEU A 177 -15.37 -3.48 11.06
C LEU A 177 -16.14 -3.60 9.74
N ARG A 178 -17.11 -4.50 9.67
CA ARG A 178 -18.00 -4.63 8.51
C ARG A 178 -18.80 -3.34 8.29
N GLN A 179 -19.48 -2.83 9.33
CA GLN A 179 -20.28 -1.60 9.20
C GLN A 179 -19.41 -0.38 8.87
N VAL A 180 -18.22 -0.25 9.48
CA VAL A 180 -17.25 0.81 9.11
C VAL A 180 -16.87 0.71 7.64
N THR A 181 -16.65 -0.50 7.12
CA THR A 181 -16.30 -0.74 5.72
C THR A 181 -17.45 -0.39 4.77
N GLU A 182 -18.68 -0.81 5.12
CA GLU A 182 -19.89 -0.55 4.34
C GLU A 182 -20.17 0.95 4.24
N HIS A 183 -20.21 1.66 5.37
CA HIS A 183 -20.43 3.12 5.36
C HIS A 183 -19.29 3.90 4.71
N SER A 184 -18.04 3.41 4.82
CA SER A 184 -16.90 4.04 4.13
C SER A 184 -17.09 4.05 2.61
N ALA A 185 -17.79 3.07 2.04
CA ALA A 185 -18.07 3.04 0.61
C ALA A 185 -18.95 4.21 0.14
N GLU A 186 -19.82 4.73 1.02
CA GLU A 186 -20.72 5.86 0.72
C GLU A 186 -19.99 7.21 0.62
N LEU A 187 -18.74 7.27 1.11
CA LEU A 187 -17.89 8.46 1.11
C LEU A 187 -16.94 8.52 -0.09
N LEU A 188 -16.94 7.50 -0.97
CA LEU A 188 -16.02 7.42 -2.11
C LEU A 188 -16.32 8.41 -3.24
N ASP A 189 -17.45 9.11 -3.18
CA ASP A 189 -17.83 10.19 -4.08
C ASP A 189 -17.72 11.59 -3.43
N ASN A 190 -17.16 11.69 -2.23
CA ASN A 190 -17.08 12.94 -1.45
C ASN A 190 -15.89 13.83 -1.87
N ASN A 191 -15.46 14.76 -1.02
CA ASN A 191 -14.24 15.54 -1.18
C ASN A 191 -12.99 14.64 -1.33
N LEU A 192 -12.02 15.04 -2.16
CA LEU A 192 -10.76 14.31 -2.37
C LEU A 192 -10.03 13.95 -1.05
N VAL A 193 -9.97 14.89 -0.10
CA VAL A 193 -9.28 14.69 1.19
C VAL A 193 -10.03 13.71 2.08
N VAL A 194 -11.37 13.74 2.03
CA VAL A 194 -12.24 12.80 2.75
C VAL A 194 -12.03 11.40 2.18
N ARG A 195 -12.12 11.24 0.86
CA ARG A 195 -11.87 9.96 0.18
C ARG A 195 -10.50 9.40 0.53
N GLN A 196 -9.45 10.22 0.50
CA GLN A 196 -8.10 9.79 0.83
C GLN A 196 -7.99 9.27 2.27
N ASN A 197 -8.57 9.98 3.23
CA ASN A 197 -8.55 9.56 4.63
C ASN A 197 -9.34 8.27 4.88
N ILE A 198 -10.47 8.09 4.19
CA ILE A 198 -11.26 6.86 4.24
C ILE A 198 -10.49 5.67 3.62
N LEU A 199 -9.78 5.87 2.51
CA LEU A 199 -8.96 4.81 1.93
C LEU A 199 -7.79 4.41 2.82
N LEU A 200 -7.15 5.39 3.48
CA LEU A 200 -6.13 5.13 4.50
C LEU A 200 -6.72 4.37 5.69
N LEU A 201 -7.92 4.75 6.16
CA LEU A 201 -8.63 4.04 7.22
C LEU A 201 -8.87 2.57 6.83
N LEU A 202 -9.47 2.32 5.67
CA LEU A 202 -9.79 0.98 5.17
C LEU A 202 -8.55 0.08 5.08
N GLY A 203 -7.42 0.61 4.59
CA GLY A 203 -6.16 -0.13 4.54
C GLY A 203 -5.54 -0.42 5.91
N GLN A 204 -5.89 0.37 6.93
CA GLN A 204 -5.34 0.28 8.29
C GLN A 204 -6.24 -0.47 9.27
N LEU A 205 -7.47 -0.83 8.88
CA LEU A 205 -8.38 -1.59 9.73
C LEU A 205 -7.73 -2.90 10.21
N PRO A 206 -7.60 -3.11 11.53
CA PRO A 206 -7.03 -4.32 12.07
C PRO A 206 -8.15 -5.29 12.53
N LEU A 207 -8.03 -6.56 12.15
CA LEU A 207 -8.91 -7.64 12.60
C LEU A 207 -8.56 -8.08 14.04
N ASP A 208 -7.28 -8.07 14.39
CA ASP A 208 -6.78 -8.34 15.74
C ASP A 208 -5.92 -7.17 16.27
N ASN A 209 -5.25 -7.35 17.40
CA ASN A 209 -4.37 -6.32 17.98
C ASN A 209 -2.87 -6.59 17.74
N GLY A 210 -2.54 -7.61 16.95
CA GLY A 210 -1.19 -8.14 16.86
C GLY A 210 -0.65 -8.58 18.23
N ILE A 211 0.67 -8.76 18.32
CA ILE A 211 1.34 -9.03 19.61
C ILE A 211 2.44 -8.00 19.83
N ILE A 212 2.09 -6.95 20.59
CA ILE A 212 3.01 -5.89 21.02
C ILE A 212 4.15 -6.55 21.82
N GLY A 213 5.40 -6.28 21.43
CA GLY A 213 6.60 -6.88 22.04
C GLY A 213 7.18 -8.07 21.29
N LYS A 214 6.41 -8.76 20.43
CA LYS A 214 6.92 -9.81 19.51
C LYS A 214 7.14 -9.31 18.09
N GLY A 215 6.81 -8.04 17.81
CA GLY A 215 6.92 -7.45 16.47
C GLY A 215 5.95 -8.07 15.45
N ILE A 216 4.87 -8.69 15.93
CA ILE A 216 3.82 -9.25 15.07
C ILE A 216 2.79 -8.14 14.82
N GLU A 217 2.72 -7.70 13.57
CA GLU A 217 1.77 -6.67 13.15
C GLU A 217 0.33 -7.20 13.22
N PRO A 218 -0.67 -6.35 13.53
CA PRO A 218 -2.06 -6.77 13.50
C PRO A 218 -2.49 -7.28 12.13
N ALA A 219 -3.27 -8.36 12.10
CA ALA A 219 -3.84 -8.85 10.84
C ALA A 219 -4.80 -7.78 10.25
N PRO A 220 -4.76 -7.52 8.93
CA PRO A 220 -5.68 -6.57 8.30
C PRO A 220 -7.09 -7.13 8.22
N TYR A 221 -8.10 -6.26 8.26
CA TYR A 221 -9.49 -6.63 7.98
C TYR A 221 -9.66 -6.90 6.47
N VAL A 222 -9.54 -8.18 6.09
CA VAL A 222 -9.54 -8.63 4.69
C VAL A 222 -10.75 -8.10 3.89
N PRO A 223 -12.01 -8.15 4.37
CA PRO A 223 -13.18 -7.75 3.56
C PRO A 223 -13.12 -6.32 2.99
N ALA A 224 -12.32 -5.43 3.58
CA ALA A 224 -12.10 -4.07 3.06
C ALA A 224 -11.54 -4.04 1.62
N TYR A 225 -10.88 -5.12 1.15
CA TYR A 225 -10.34 -5.20 -0.21
C TYR A 225 -11.39 -4.93 -1.29
N THR A 226 -12.65 -5.31 -1.04
CA THR A 226 -13.74 -5.13 -2.00
C THR A 226 -14.00 -3.64 -2.30
N VAL A 227 -13.99 -2.80 -1.27
CA VAL A 227 -14.18 -1.34 -1.38
C VAL A 227 -12.94 -0.70 -2.00
N LEU A 228 -11.74 -1.15 -1.64
CA LEU A 228 -10.50 -0.66 -2.25
C LEU A 228 -10.45 -0.98 -3.76
N LEU A 229 -10.89 -2.17 -4.17
CA LEU A 229 -10.98 -2.55 -5.59
C LEU A 229 -12.01 -1.72 -6.36
N LYS A 230 -13.10 -1.27 -5.73
CA LYS A 230 -14.04 -0.34 -6.39
C LYS A 230 -13.33 0.95 -6.83
N VAL A 231 -12.46 1.50 -5.98
CA VAL A 231 -11.68 2.72 -6.32
C VAL A 231 -10.67 2.48 -7.42
N ILE A 232 -10.00 1.32 -7.45
CA ILE A 232 -9.05 0.99 -8.52
C ILE A 232 -9.78 0.89 -9.87
N LYS A 233 -10.93 0.23 -9.91
CA LYS A 233 -11.72 -0.02 -11.12
C LYS A 233 -12.47 1.21 -11.63
N ASP A 234 -12.67 2.22 -10.79
CA ASP A 234 -13.34 3.46 -11.19
C ASP A 234 -12.38 4.38 -11.94
N GLU A 235 -12.64 4.58 -13.23
CA GLU A 235 -11.85 5.43 -14.11
C GLU A 235 -11.94 6.91 -13.75
N LYS A 236 -12.99 7.33 -13.03
CA LYS A 236 -13.18 8.72 -12.58
C LYS A 236 -12.36 9.06 -11.34
N GLN A 237 -11.77 8.06 -10.67
CA GLN A 237 -10.99 8.32 -9.46
C GLN A 237 -9.60 8.81 -9.81
N HIS A 238 -9.20 9.90 -9.15
CA HIS A 238 -7.87 10.46 -9.27
C HIS A 238 -6.78 9.45 -8.87
N GLU A 239 -5.64 9.43 -9.59
CA GLU A 239 -4.57 8.44 -9.37
C GLU A 239 -4.07 8.40 -7.92
N VAL A 240 -4.01 9.55 -7.23
CA VAL A 240 -3.64 9.63 -5.80
C VAL A 240 -4.53 8.75 -4.91
N LEU A 241 -5.84 8.68 -5.19
CA LEU A 241 -6.75 7.81 -4.45
C LEU A 241 -6.49 6.34 -4.78
N LYS A 242 -6.21 6.02 -6.05
CA LYS A 242 -5.83 4.66 -6.45
C LYS A 242 -4.53 4.20 -5.80
N ILE A 243 -3.50 5.05 -5.74
CA ILE A 243 -2.24 4.78 -5.03
C ILE A 243 -2.49 4.53 -3.53
N THR A 244 -3.37 5.34 -2.93
CA THR A 244 -3.76 5.16 -1.52
C THR A 244 -4.46 3.83 -1.31
N ALA A 245 -5.41 3.46 -2.18
CA ALA A 245 -6.11 2.18 -2.13
C ALA A 245 -5.15 0.99 -2.31
N LEU A 246 -4.17 1.10 -3.21
CA LEU A 246 -3.12 0.10 -3.40
C LEU A 246 -2.29 -0.13 -2.14
N THR A 247 -2.05 0.90 -1.33
CA THR A 247 -1.32 0.74 -0.05
C THR A 247 -2.08 -0.16 0.91
N GLY A 248 -3.42 -0.03 0.97
CA GLY A 248 -4.28 -0.92 1.74
C GLY A 248 -4.32 -2.35 1.17
N LEU A 249 -4.48 -2.49 -0.15
CA LEU A 249 -4.47 -3.80 -0.82
C LEU A 249 -3.14 -4.53 -0.62
N LEU A 250 -2.03 -3.82 -0.71
CA LEU A 250 -0.70 -4.36 -0.49
C LEU A 250 -0.55 -4.95 0.92
N ARG A 251 -1.06 -4.25 1.94
CA ARG A 251 -1.08 -4.75 3.32
C ARG A 251 -1.97 -5.99 3.44
N ILE A 252 -3.16 -5.98 2.84
CA ILE A 252 -4.07 -7.14 2.81
C ILE A 252 -3.41 -8.35 2.15
N CYS A 253 -2.77 -8.18 0.98
CA CYS A 253 -2.07 -9.27 0.30
C CYS A 253 -0.89 -9.82 1.11
N ARG A 254 -0.17 -8.95 1.85
CA ARG A 254 1.02 -9.38 2.61
C ARG A 254 0.68 -10.07 3.92
N LEU A 255 -0.30 -9.56 4.65
CA LEU A 255 -0.57 -9.94 6.03
C LEU A 255 -1.92 -10.62 6.24
N GLY A 256 -2.90 -10.37 5.37
CA GLY A 256 -4.28 -10.87 5.52
C GLY A 256 -4.60 -12.09 4.69
N LEU A 257 -3.86 -12.31 3.60
CA LEU A 257 -4.15 -13.35 2.62
C LEU A 257 -2.98 -14.33 2.53
N ALA A 258 -2.59 -15.06 3.58
CA ALA A 258 -1.42 -15.94 3.51
C ALA A 258 -1.44 -16.85 2.26
N SER A 259 -0.33 -16.90 1.49
CA SER A 259 -0.25 -17.66 0.22
C SER A 259 -0.41 -19.17 0.38
N ALA A 260 -0.25 -19.70 1.60
CA ALA A 260 -0.41 -21.11 1.89
C ALA A 260 -1.88 -21.55 2.09
N ASP A 261 -2.81 -20.60 2.15
CA ASP A 261 -4.23 -20.87 2.39
C ASP A 261 -5.03 -20.75 1.07
N PRO A 262 -5.52 -21.88 0.52
CA PRO A 262 -6.30 -21.90 -0.72
C PRO A 262 -7.59 -21.07 -0.67
N ALA A 263 -8.14 -20.80 0.52
CA ALA A 263 -9.32 -19.93 0.67
C ALA A 263 -9.04 -18.47 0.25
N ASN A 264 -7.77 -18.09 0.13
CA ASN A 264 -7.33 -16.77 -0.28
C ASN A 264 -7.04 -16.65 -1.78
N ASP A 265 -6.91 -17.76 -2.51
CA ASP A 265 -6.56 -17.77 -3.94
C ASP A 265 -7.54 -16.93 -4.77
N LYS A 266 -8.85 -17.09 -4.52
CA LYS A 266 -9.90 -16.32 -5.21
C LYS A 266 -9.74 -14.82 -4.98
N LYS A 267 -9.45 -14.38 -3.74
CA LYS A 267 -9.32 -12.95 -3.40
C LYS A 267 -8.03 -12.37 -4.00
N ARG A 268 -6.93 -13.12 -3.94
CA ARG A 268 -5.65 -12.76 -4.57
C ARG A 268 -5.80 -12.60 -6.08
N ALA A 269 -6.51 -13.52 -6.71
CA ALA A 269 -6.85 -13.49 -8.12
C ALA A 269 -7.71 -12.27 -8.50
N GLU A 270 -8.79 -12.01 -7.75
CA GLU A 270 -9.63 -10.83 -7.97
C GLU A 270 -8.84 -9.52 -7.89
N ILE A 271 -7.91 -9.42 -6.95
CA ILE A 271 -7.00 -8.28 -6.84
C ILE A 271 -6.10 -8.22 -8.09
N ALA A 272 -5.39 -9.29 -8.41
CA ALA A 272 -4.45 -9.31 -9.53
C ALA A 272 -5.13 -8.93 -10.87
N MET A 273 -6.30 -9.51 -11.15
CA MET A 273 -7.04 -9.24 -12.39
C MET A 273 -7.58 -7.81 -12.47
N ALA A 274 -7.79 -7.14 -11.33
CA ALA A 274 -8.12 -5.71 -11.33
C ALA A 274 -6.90 -4.82 -11.59
N LEU A 275 -5.70 -5.25 -11.21
CA LEU A 275 -4.47 -4.44 -11.34
C LEU A 275 -3.78 -4.58 -12.70
N VAL A 276 -3.86 -5.76 -13.33
CA VAL A 276 -3.28 -6.01 -14.67
C VAL A 276 -3.67 -4.94 -15.71
N PRO A 277 -4.96 -4.65 -15.95
CA PRO A 277 -5.33 -3.65 -16.96
C PRO A 277 -4.89 -2.24 -16.59
N GLU A 278 -4.84 -1.88 -15.29
CA GLU A 278 -4.32 -0.58 -14.85
C GLU A 278 -2.81 -0.47 -15.10
N LEU A 279 -2.03 -1.54 -14.87
CA LEU A 279 -0.59 -1.52 -15.10
C LEU A 279 -0.23 -1.46 -16.59
N ALA A 280 -1.06 -2.06 -17.45
CA ALA A 280 -0.92 -2.00 -18.90
C ALA A 280 -1.01 -0.56 -19.44
N LYS A 281 -1.69 0.37 -18.74
CA LYS A 281 -1.78 1.79 -19.12
C LYS A 281 -0.42 2.48 -18.97
N LYS A 282 0.22 2.79 -20.09
CA LYS A 282 1.55 3.42 -20.14
C LYS A 282 1.57 4.88 -19.69
N ASN A 283 0.48 5.60 -19.93
CA ASN A 283 0.36 7.05 -19.71
C ASN A 283 -0.12 7.41 -18.28
N THR A 284 0.28 6.62 -17.30
CA THR A 284 -0.03 6.87 -15.88
C THR A 284 1.19 7.37 -15.13
N HIS A 285 1.03 8.05 -14.00
CA HIS A 285 2.19 8.50 -13.24
C HIS A 285 3.03 7.32 -12.74
N TRP A 286 4.36 7.43 -12.78
CA TRP A 286 5.25 6.33 -12.43
C TRP A 286 5.08 5.82 -10.98
N TRP A 287 4.61 6.68 -10.06
CA TRP A 287 4.24 6.25 -8.69
C TRP A 287 3.12 5.22 -8.70
N TYR A 288 2.15 5.40 -9.58
CA TYR A 288 1.04 4.46 -9.71
C TYR A 288 1.54 3.14 -10.30
N GLN A 289 2.33 3.20 -11.37
CA GLN A 289 2.89 2.02 -12.04
C GLN A 289 3.74 1.14 -11.11
N PHE A 290 4.70 1.72 -10.36
CA PHE A 290 5.52 0.90 -9.47
C PHE A 290 4.67 0.30 -8.33
N ARG A 291 3.68 1.05 -7.81
CA ARG A 291 2.81 0.54 -6.74
C ARG A 291 1.91 -0.59 -7.21
N LEU A 292 1.41 -0.52 -8.45
CA LEU A 292 0.69 -1.61 -9.10
C LEU A 292 1.57 -2.86 -9.22
N ALA A 293 2.80 -2.71 -9.71
CA ALA A 293 3.75 -3.81 -9.82
C ALA A 293 4.07 -4.45 -8.46
N GLU A 294 4.33 -3.63 -7.42
CA GLU A 294 4.57 -4.11 -6.06
C GLU A 294 3.37 -4.92 -5.52
N CYS A 295 2.15 -4.43 -5.75
CA CYS A 295 0.93 -5.10 -5.30
C CYS A 295 0.64 -6.40 -6.07
N LEU A 296 0.93 -6.46 -7.37
CA LEU A 296 0.86 -7.70 -8.16
C LEU A 296 1.82 -8.76 -7.64
N GLY A 297 3.06 -8.39 -7.34
CA GLY A 297 4.03 -9.30 -6.72
C GLY A 297 3.56 -9.80 -5.35
N ALA A 298 2.92 -8.94 -4.55
CA ALA A 298 2.36 -9.33 -3.27
C ALA A 298 1.09 -10.20 -3.39
N ALA A 299 0.29 -10.01 -4.44
CA ALA A 299 -0.87 -10.84 -4.75
C ALA A 299 -0.46 -12.27 -5.15
N GLY A 300 0.76 -12.46 -5.65
CA GLY A 300 1.35 -13.80 -5.82
C GLY A 300 0.53 -14.69 -6.75
N VAL A 301 -0.09 -14.10 -7.77
CA VAL A 301 -0.87 -14.81 -8.80
C VAL A 301 -0.09 -14.72 -10.09
N THR A 302 0.21 -15.85 -10.72
CA THR A 302 0.92 -15.90 -12.01
C THR A 302 -0.06 -15.98 -13.18
N PHE A 303 -1.08 -16.82 -13.04
CA PHE A 303 -1.99 -17.22 -14.11
C PHE A 303 -3.38 -16.59 -13.97
N ASP A 304 -4.06 -16.47 -15.09
CA ASP A 304 -5.48 -16.15 -15.13
C ASP A 304 -6.30 -17.30 -14.48
N PRO A 305 -7.14 -17.02 -13.47
CA PRO A 305 -8.04 -18.02 -12.89
C PRO A 305 -8.97 -18.70 -13.90
N ALA A 306 -9.36 -17.98 -14.97
CA ALA A 306 -10.21 -18.50 -16.03
C ALA A 306 -9.43 -19.32 -17.07
N ASN A 307 -8.11 -19.08 -17.21
CA ASN A 307 -7.25 -19.77 -18.13
C ASN A 307 -5.86 -20.00 -17.51
N LYS A 308 -5.66 -21.18 -16.91
CA LYS A 308 -4.41 -21.57 -16.26
C LYS A 308 -3.19 -21.65 -17.18
N ASN A 309 -3.39 -21.62 -18.50
CA ASN A 309 -2.29 -21.58 -19.47
C ASN A 309 -1.87 -20.15 -19.83
N ASN A 310 -2.55 -19.13 -19.30
CA ASN A 310 -2.30 -17.73 -19.56
C ASN A 310 -1.58 -17.08 -18.37
N PRO A 311 -0.23 -16.96 -18.37
CA PRO A 311 0.53 -16.32 -17.30
C PRO A 311 0.44 -14.78 -17.38
N ILE A 312 -0.79 -14.24 -17.42
CA ILE A 312 -1.06 -12.84 -17.75
C ILE A 312 -0.37 -11.85 -16.81
N VAL A 313 -0.20 -12.21 -15.53
CA VAL A 313 0.47 -11.33 -14.56
C VAL A 313 1.98 -11.27 -14.85
N LEU A 314 2.60 -12.43 -15.11
CA LEU A 314 4.01 -12.50 -15.50
C LEU A 314 4.25 -11.73 -16.80
N GLN A 315 3.39 -11.93 -17.80
CA GLN A 315 3.49 -11.23 -19.09
C GLN A 315 3.42 -9.71 -18.90
N THR A 316 2.40 -9.22 -18.17
CA THR A 316 2.22 -7.79 -17.93
C THR A 316 3.43 -7.16 -17.22
N LEU A 317 3.99 -7.85 -16.22
CA LEU A 317 5.19 -7.37 -15.52
C LEU A 317 6.42 -7.41 -16.44
N ALA A 318 6.60 -8.45 -17.25
CA ALA A 318 7.71 -8.56 -18.19
C ALA A 318 7.67 -7.44 -19.25
N GLU A 319 6.48 -7.10 -19.74
CA GLU A 319 6.27 -5.96 -20.64
C GLU A 319 6.68 -4.63 -19.98
N VAL A 320 6.38 -4.44 -18.69
CA VAL A 320 6.84 -3.26 -17.94
C VAL A 320 8.37 -3.23 -17.81
N VAL A 321 9.02 -4.37 -17.55
CA VAL A 321 10.50 -4.45 -17.48
C VAL A 321 11.13 -4.07 -18.83
N ALA A 322 10.57 -4.58 -19.93
CA ALA A 322 11.08 -4.35 -21.29
C ALA A 322 10.82 -2.93 -21.83
N ASP A 323 9.83 -2.21 -21.29
CA ASP A 323 9.44 -0.89 -21.78
C ASP A 323 10.43 0.22 -21.37
N LYS A 324 11.32 0.58 -22.30
CA LYS A 324 12.30 1.67 -22.12
C LYS A 324 11.68 3.05 -21.88
N GLY A 325 10.42 3.26 -22.28
CA GLY A 325 9.70 4.51 -22.07
C GLY A 325 9.21 4.69 -20.64
N ARG A 326 9.16 3.62 -19.83
CA ARG A 326 8.73 3.68 -18.44
C ARG A 326 9.88 4.11 -17.53
N HIS A 327 9.52 4.79 -16.45
CA HIS A 327 10.46 5.21 -15.42
C HIS A 327 11.18 4.01 -14.79
N LEU A 328 12.49 4.13 -14.55
CA LEU A 328 13.33 3.05 -14.03
C LEU A 328 12.77 2.39 -12.77
N GLN A 329 12.23 3.17 -11.81
CA GLN A 329 11.63 2.60 -10.60
C GLN A 329 10.49 1.60 -10.90
N ALA A 330 9.62 1.91 -11.86
CA ALA A 330 8.51 1.03 -12.21
C ALA A 330 9.02 -0.27 -12.86
N ARG A 331 10.03 -0.15 -13.74
CA ARG A 331 10.71 -1.29 -14.36
C ARG A 331 11.41 -2.18 -13.31
N CYS A 332 12.14 -1.59 -12.36
CA CYS A 332 12.79 -2.31 -11.27
C CYS A 332 11.78 -3.01 -10.36
N GLU A 333 10.69 -2.34 -9.97
CA GLU A 333 9.68 -2.95 -9.10
C GLU A 333 8.91 -4.07 -9.83
N ALA A 334 8.70 -3.95 -11.15
CA ALA A 334 8.15 -5.03 -11.95
C ALA A 334 9.09 -6.25 -11.99
N ALA A 335 10.39 -6.04 -12.20
CA ALA A 335 11.38 -7.11 -12.11
C ALA A 335 11.37 -7.78 -10.72
N ARG A 336 11.30 -6.98 -9.66
CA ARG A 336 11.19 -7.47 -8.28
C ARG A 336 9.90 -8.27 -8.06
N ALA A 337 8.79 -7.84 -8.63
CA ALA A 337 7.51 -8.53 -8.53
C ALA A 337 7.54 -9.88 -9.25
N ILE A 338 8.19 -9.99 -10.41
CA ILE A 338 8.39 -11.27 -11.13
C ILE A 338 9.10 -12.28 -10.24
N GLY A 339 10.15 -11.87 -9.54
CA GLY A 339 10.90 -12.73 -8.62
C GLY A 339 10.11 -13.28 -7.42
N ARG A 340 8.88 -12.78 -7.20
CA ARG A 340 7.98 -13.20 -6.12
C ARG A 340 6.81 -14.04 -6.60
N LEU A 341 6.61 -14.16 -7.90
CA LEU A 341 5.51 -14.95 -8.44
C LEU A 341 5.73 -16.45 -8.18
N PRO A 342 4.66 -17.23 -7.93
CA PRO A 342 4.76 -18.68 -7.97
C PRO A 342 4.93 -19.13 -9.43
N LEU A 343 6.18 -19.27 -9.86
CA LEU A 343 6.55 -19.72 -11.19
C LEU A 343 6.64 -21.25 -11.21
N ASP A 344 6.04 -21.88 -12.22
CA ASP A 344 6.21 -23.31 -12.46
C ASP A 344 7.31 -23.57 -13.51
N SER A 345 7.72 -24.83 -13.63
CA SER A 345 8.76 -25.26 -14.57
C SER A 345 8.32 -25.28 -16.04
N THR A 346 7.03 -25.05 -16.33
CA THR A 346 6.52 -25.03 -17.70
C THR A 346 6.73 -23.67 -18.37
N LEU A 347 6.94 -22.62 -17.57
CA LEU A 347 7.21 -21.27 -18.06
C LEU A 347 8.64 -21.14 -18.58
N ASN A 348 8.79 -20.69 -19.83
CA ASN A 348 10.10 -20.30 -20.36
C ASN A 348 10.50 -18.93 -19.81
N MET A 349 11.30 -18.94 -18.73
CA MET A 349 11.77 -17.72 -18.08
C MET A 349 12.96 -17.05 -18.76
N THR A 350 13.59 -17.70 -19.76
CA THR A 350 14.82 -17.18 -20.40
C THR A 350 14.66 -15.76 -20.97
N PRO A 351 13.59 -15.44 -21.74
CA PRO A 351 13.42 -14.09 -22.28
C PRO A 351 13.18 -13.05 -21.19
N VAL A 352 12.46 -13.42 -20.13
CA VAL A 352 12.18 -12.53 -19.00
C VAL A 352 13.47 -12.21 -18.23
N LEU A 353 14.29 -13.21 -17.96
CA LEU A 353 15.58 -13.04 -17.29
C LEU A 353 16.53 -12.16 -18.13
N PHE A 354 16.54 -12.35 -19.45
CA PHE A 354 17.31 -11.51 -20.35
C PHE A 354 16.90 -10.02 -20.23
N GLU A 355 15.61 -9.71 -20.22
CA GLU A 355 15.14 -8.32 -20.06
C GLU A 355 15.45 -7.74 -18.67
N ILE A 356 15.43 -8.54 -17.60
CA ILE A 356 15.86 -8.09 -16.26
C ILE A 356 17.36 -7.76 -16.23
N VAL A 357 18.20 -8.60 -16.84
CA VAL A 357 19.66 -8.36 -16.93
C VAL A 357 19.95 -7.12 -17.80
N LYS A 358 19.25 -6.99 -18.92
CA LYS A 358 19.34 -5.84 -19.81
C LYS A 358 18.92 -4.54 -19.13
N LEU A 359 17.87 -4.55 -18.31
CA LEU A 359 17.51 -3.42 -17.45
C LEU A 359 18.67 -3.04 -16.50
N GLY A 360 19.36 -4.02 -15.92
CA GLY A 360 20.56 -3.77 -15.11
C GLY A 360 21.66 -3.06 -15.89
N ASN A 361 21.91 -3.46 -17.14
CA ASN A 361 22.86 -2.79 -18.02
C ASN A 361 22.40 -1.35 -18.37
N ASP A 362 21.13 -1.15 -18.74
CA ASP A 362 20.55 0.17 -18.99
C ASP A 362 20.75 1.11 -17.77
N MET A 363 20.56 0.59 -16.56
CA MET A 363 20.75 1.34 -15.31
C MET A 363 22.21 1.72 -15.07
N VAL A 364 23.18 0.84 -15.36
CA VAL A 364 24.61 1.16 -15.24
C VAL A 364 25.01 2.26 -16.22
N GLN A 365 24.52 2.19 -17.46
CA GLN A 365 24.76 3.24 -18.45
C GLN A 365 24.18 4.58 -18.00
N ALA A 366 22.93 4.59 -17.50
CA ALA A 366 22.28 5.79 -16.99
C ALA A 366 22.95 6.33 -15.71
N TYR A 367 23.47 5.46 -14.84
CA TYR A 367 24.26 5.82 -13.67
C TYR A 367 25.56 6.53 -14.07
N ASN A 368 26.31 5.96 -15.02
CA ASN A 368 27.56 6.55 -15.51
C ASN A 368 27.32 7.92 -16.16
N ALA A 369 26.17 8.12 -16.80
CA ALA A 369 25.78 9.41 -17.37
C ALA A 369 25.38 10.45 -16.30
N ASN A 370 24.82 10.02 -15.16
CA ASN A 370 24.42 10.92 -14.07
C ASN A 370 24.58 10.26 -12.69
N PRO A 371 25.80 10.17 -12.14
CA PRO A 371 26.06 9.42 -10.91
C PRO A 371 25.51 10.09 -9.64
N LYS A 372 25.16 11.37 -9.70
CA LYS A 372 24.72 12.19 -8.55
C LYS A 372 23.22 12.09 -8.23
N LYS A 373 22.45 11.27 -8.96
CA LYS A 373 21.01 11.11 -8.68
C LYS A 373 20.80 10.29 -7.38
N ASP A 374 20.08 10.86 -6.42
CA ASP A 374 19.84 10.23 -5.10
C ASP A 374 19.13 8.87 -5.17
N SER A 375 18.39 8.59 -6.24
CA SER A 375 17.55 7.39 -6.35
C SER A 375 18.30 6.11 -6.75
N TRP A 376 19.58 6.19 -7.14
CA TRP A 376 20.29 5.03 -7.70
C TRP A 376 20.36 3.84 -6.75
N ALA A 377 20.67 4.08 -5.49
CA ALA A 377 20.73 3.03 -4.48
C ALA A 377 19.41 2.25 -4.41
N ASN A 378 18.28 2.96 -4.44
CA ASN A 378 16.96 2.33 -4.42
C ASN A 378 16.72 1.49 -5.69
N TYR A 379 17.07 1.99 -6.88
CA TYR A 379 16.88 1.24 -8.12
C TYR A 379 17.69 -0.07 -8.12
N PHE A 380 18.98 -0.01 -7.79
CA PHE A 380 19.84 -1.19 -7.77
C PHE A 380 19.43 -2.20 -6.70
N ILE A 381 19.06 -1.74 -5.50
CA ILE A 381 18.54 -2.62 -4.44
C ILE A 381 17.24 -3.29 -4.88
N THR A 382 16.29 -2.52 -5.44
CA THR A 382 15.03 -3.09 -5.93
C THR A 382 15.25 -4.12 -7.03
N LEU A 383 16.13 -3.85 -8.00
CA LEU A 383 16.46 -4.80 -9.07
C LEU A 383 17.14 -6.06 -8.51
N TYR A 384 18.08 -5.91 -7.58
CA TYR A 384 18.74 -7.03 -6.91
C TYR A 384 17.71 -7.98 -6.25
N LEU A 385 16.66 -7.40 -5.65
CA LEU A 385 15.59 -8.19 -5.02
C LEU A 385 14.75 -9.00 -6.02
N ALA A 386 14.87 -8.80 -7.34
CA ALA A 386 14.26 -9.68 -8.34
C ALA A 386 14.82 -11.11 -8.30
N PHE A 387 16.05 -11.28 -7.83
CA PHE A 387 16.71 -12.59 -7.72
C PHE A 387 16.66 -13.17 -6.30
N LYS A 388 15.99 -12.46 -5.37
CA LYS A 388 15.88 -12.88 -3.98
C LYS A 388 14.46 -13.35 -3.70
N ALA A 389 14.29 -14.67 -3.60
CA ALA A 389 13.03 -15.26 -3.18
C ALA A 389 12.59 -14.70 -1.81
N GLU A 390 11.30 -14.44 -1.68
CA GLU A 390 10.70 -14.00 -0.42
C GLU A 390 10.55 -15.24 0.49
N THR A 391 11.47 -15.41 1.44
CA THR A 391 11.39 -16.50 2.43
C THR A 391 10.32 -16.19 3.47
N SER A 392 9.77 -17.22 4.12
CA SER A 392 8.79 -17.07 5.23
C SER A 392 9.28 -16.17 6.36
N ASN A 393 10.61 -16.07 6.56
CA ASN A 393 11.23 -15.21 7.59
C ASN A 393 11.53 -13.78 7.10
N SER A 394 11.16 -13.42 5.87
CA SER A 394 11.43 -12.09 5.33
C SER A 394 10.65 -11.04 6.11
N LEU A 395 11.37 -10.03 6.62
CA LEU A 395 10.75 -8.82 7.14
C LEU A 395 10.17 -8.05 5.95
N VAL A 396 8.84 -7.96 5.89
CA VAL A 396 8.16 -7.12 4.93
C VAL A 396 7.80 -5.80 5.63
N ALA A 397 7.69 -4.70 4.88
CA ALA A 397 7.03 -3.51 5.43
C ALA A 397 5.60 -3.93 5.81
N GLY A 398 5.33 -4.08 7.10
CA GLY A 398 4.22 -4.88 7.59
C GLY A 398 4.55 -5.89 8.71
N GLY A 399 5.83 -6.10 9.06
CA GLY A 399 6.25 -7.13 10.01
C GLY A 399 6.73 -8.43 9.34
N LYS A 400 6.78 -9.53 10.10
CA LYS A 400 7.09 -10.87 9.57
C LYS A 400 5.83 -11.46 8.93
N ARG A 401 6.00 -12.18 7.82
CA ARG A 401 4.95 -13.00 7.22
C ARG A 401 4.53 -14.15 8.12
#